data_AF-A0A811UDZ0-F1
#
_entry.id   AF-A0A811UDZ0-F1
#
_cell.length_a   1.000
_cell.length_b   1.000
_cell.length_c   1.000
_cell.angle_alpha   90.00
_cell.angle_beta   90.00
_cell.angle_gamma   90.00
#
_symmetry.space_group_name_H-M   'P 1'
#
loop_
_entity.id
_entity.type
_entity.pdbx_description
1 polymer ?
#
loop_
_entity_poly.entity_id
_entity_poly.type
_entity_poly.pdbx_seq_one_letter_code
_entity_poly.pdbx_strand_id
1 'polypeptide(L)'
;MCSISHGYELFEDYVLTAYCNVLRLRDDPAFNEVVLQAENAITAGVMPERIYQGSSGSYFVKNAEGKVLAVFKPKDEEPYGRLNPKWTKWMHKLCCPCCFGRACLIPNQGYLSEAGASLVDRKLHLNIVPKTRVVRLVAETFNYARIDRQKAKLKRRIKEHYPSAHFNRMSLPLKTGSFQLFVEGYKDADFWLRRFEQEPLSPKLANSFQLYFERLVVLDYIIRNTDRGNDNWLIRYVRPTSAAKTNATSRGLRIKPLLTPTKLGGQTPQHQQAGQTQKTDNTLDTNRNAVDSEATSEVEASPKAEKEIDNSENPNKPSTSQPNDTSSDGEIMIAAIDNGLAFPFKHPDSWRAYPYHWAWLPQAKVPFSEETKNHVLPLLSDMNYVEEICNDLYYLFQQDKGFDRRLFERQMSVMRGQILNLTQALKDGKSPVQLVQMPAVVVERSRGQNSRFFSFTQRFQNKSPFFSWC
;
A
#
# COMPACT_ATOMS: atom_id res chain seq x y z
N MET A 1 -1.12 55.48 2.84
CA MET A 1 -1.95 54.29 3.09
C MET A 1 -1.68 53.28 1.98
N CYS A 2 -0.87 52.26 2.27
CA CYS A 2 -0.53 51.23 1.29
C CYS A 2 -1.65 50.19 1.28
N SER A 3 -2.46 50.15 0.20
CA SER A 3 -3.53 49.17 0.06
C SER A 3 -2.96 47.86 -0.50
N ILE A 4 -2.76 46.88 0.36
CA ILE A 4 -2.49 45.49 -0.02
C ILE A 4 -3.84 44.78 -0.04
N SER A 5 -4.43 44.57 -1.24
CA SER A 5 -5.59 43.69 -1.37
C SER A 5 -5.72 43.10 -2.79
N HIS A 6 -4.87 42.14 -3.15
CA HIS A 6 -4.99 41.43 -4.44
C HIS A 6 -4.69 39.91 -4.33
N GLY A 7 -5.23 39.24 -3.30
CA GLY A 7 -4.96 37.79 -3.08
C GLY A 7 -6.15 36.87 -2.78
N TYR A 8 -7.38 37.37 -2.68
CA TYR A 8 -8.40 36.69 -1.87
C TYR A 8 -9.25 35.59 -2.55
N GLU A 9 -9.32 35.48 -3.88
CA GLU A 9 -10.29 34.57 -4.52
C GLU A 9 -9.76 33.17 -4.89
N LEU A 10 -8.44 33.00 -5.10
CA LEU A 10 -7.84 31.64 -5.14
C LEU A 10 -7.92 30.98 -3.76
N PHE A 11 -7.79 31.78 -2.71
CA PHE A 11 -7.90 31.35 -1.33
C PHE A 11 -9.30 30.77 -1.02
N GLU A 12 -10.39 31.39 -1.50
CA GLU A 12 -11.74 30.87 -1.26
C GLU A 12 -11.96 29.46 -1.83
N ASP A 13 -11.43 29.15 -3.02
CA ASP A 13 -11.53 27.81 -3.61
C ASP A 13 -10.75 26.77 -2.77
N TYR A 14 -9.60 27.13 -2.18
CA TYR A 14 -8.86 26.25 -1.26
C TYR A 14 -9.59 26.11 0.07
N VAL A 15 -10.10 27.19 0.65
CA VAL A 15 -10.91 27.16 1.88
C VAL A 15 -12.16 26.30 1.69
N LEU A 16 -12.85 26.41 0.56
CA LEU A 16 -13.99 25.57 0.22
C LEU A 16 -13.58 24.10 0.08
N THR A 17 -12.42 23.84 -0.50
CA THR A 17 -11.89 22.49 -0.66
C THR A 17 -11.52 21.88 0.69
N ALA A 18 -10.81 22.62 1.52
CA ALA A 18 -10.48 22.27 2.90
C ALA A 18 -11.74 21.93 3.68
N TYR A 19 -12.73 22.83 3.65
CA TYR A 19 -14.01 22.63 4.30
C TYR A 19 -14.74 21.40 3.75
N CYS A 20 -14.79 21.21 2.43
CA CYS A 20 -15.40 20.02 1.83
C CYS A 20 -14.70 18.72 2.23
N ASN A 21 -13.37 18.71 2.30
CA ASN A 21 -12.58 17.56 2.70
C ASN A 21 -12.81 17.26 4.20
N VAL A 22 -12.71 18.26 5.06
CA VAL A 22 -13.00 18.14 6.51
C VAL A 22 -14.42 17.63 6.76
N LEU A 23 -15.42 18.17 6.05
CA LEU A 23 -16.80 17.72 6.16
C LEU A 23 -17.01 16.27 5.72
N ARG A 24 -16.24 15.79 4.74
CA ARG A 24 -16.29 14.38 4.29
C ARG A 24 -15.59 13.44 5.25
N LEU A 25 -14.69 13.96 6.08
CA LEU A 25 -13.75 13.21 6.89
C LEU A 25 -13.90 13.52 8.39
N ARG A 26 -15.15 13.76 8.82
CA ARG A 26 -15.49 14.16 10.21
C ARG A 26 -14.96 13.20 11.28
N ASP A 27 -14.60 11.97 10.91
CA ASP A 27 -14.13 10.91 11.80
C ASP A 27 -12.60 10.91 12.04
N ASP A 28 -11.81 11.80 11.43
CA ASP A 28 -10.33 11.69 11.48
C ASP A 28 -9.60 13.06 11.51
N PRO A 29 -9.56 13.74 12.67
CA PRO A 29 -8.95 15.07 12.79
C PRO A 29 -7.47 15.11 12.38
N ALA A 30 -6.70 14.07 12.71
CA ALA A 30 -5.28 14.00 12.37
C ALA A 30 -5.06 13.93 10.85
N PHE A 31 -5.87 13.17 10.12
CA PHE A 31 -5.80 13.13 8.66
C PHE A 31 -6.24 14.47 8.04
N ASN A 32 -7.28 15.09 8.59
CA ASN A 32 -7.77 16.40 8.14
C ASN A 32 -6.71 17.48 8.27
N GLU A 33 -5.95 17.47 9.36
CA GLU A 33 -4.84 18.41 9.59
C GLU A 33 -3.76 18.27 8.51
N VAL A 34 -3.42 17.04 8.10
CA VAL A 34 -2.44 16.82 7.01
C VAL A 34 -2.97 17.33 5.67
N VAL A 35 -4.26 17.14 5.38
CA VAL A 35 -4.88 17.68 4.16
C VAL A 35 -4.88 19.21 4.18
N LEU A 36 -5.20 19.82 5.33
CA LEU A 36 -5.17 21.27 5.50
C LEU A 36 -3.75 21.83 5.32
N GLN A 37 -2.73 21.18 5.86
CA GLN A 37 -1.33 21.55 5.65
C GLN A 37 -0.93 21.49 4.18
N ALA A 38 -1.38 20.47 3.45
CA ALA A 38 -1.16 20.37 2.01
C ALA A 38 -1.83 21.53 1.25
N GLU A 39 -3.08 21.86 1.55
CA GLU A 39 -3.80 22.96 0.90
C GLU A 39 -3.18 24.34 1.20
N ASN A 40 -2.75 24.55 2.45
CA ASN A 40 -2.03 25.75 2.86
C ASN A 40 -0.68 25.88 2.13
N ALA A 41 0.06 24.76 1.97
CA ALA A 41 1.32 24.74 1.24
C ALA A 41 1.12 25.10 -0.25
N ILE A 42 0.10 24.53 -0.89
CA ILE A 42 -0.23 24.84 -2.28
C ILE A 42 -0.60 26.32 -2.44
N THR A 43 -1.38 26.85 -1.50
CA THR A 43 -1.76 28.27 -1.44
C THR A 43 -0.53 29.17 -1.30
N ALA A 44 0.45 28.77 -0.50
CA ALA A 44 1.73 29.46 -0.33
C ALA A 44 2.70 29.27 -1.52
N GLY A 45 2.30 28.56 -2.58
CA GLY A 45 3.11 28.34 -3.78
C GLY A 45 3.98 27.09 -3.74
N VAL A 46 3.95 26.30 -2.66
CA VAL A 46 4.64 25.01 -2.56
C VAL A 46 3.80 23.94 -3.26
N MET A 47 4.08 23.71 -4.53
CA MET A 47 3.28 22.84 -5.39
C MET A 47 3.62 21.35 -5.21
N PRO A 48 2.64 20.44 -5.41
CA PRO A 48 2.90 19.01 -5.45
C PRO A 48 3.83 18.66 -6.62
N GLU A 49 4.79 17.77 -6.37
CA GLU A 49 5.80 17.36 -7.33
C GLU A 49 5.42 16.04 -7.99
N ARG A 50 5.54 15.96 -9.31
CA ARG A 50 5.15 14.76 -10.05
C ARG A 50 6.14 13.62 -9.84
N ILE A 51 5.62 12.43 -9.56
CA ILE A 51 6.36 11.18 -9.55
C ILE A 51 6.38 10.63 -10.98
N TYR A 52 7.57 10.47 -11.56
CA TYR A 52 7.73 10.02 -12.95
C TYR A 52 7.67 8.50 -13.10
N GLN A 53 7.99 7.76 -12.04
CA GLN A 53 7.85 6.30 -11.98
C GLN A 53 6.37 5.87 -11.94
N GLY A 54 6.07 4.61 -12.25
CA GLY A 54 4.70 4.09 -12.31
C GLY A 54 4.00 4.35 -13.64
N SER A 55 2.68 4.11 -13.73
CA SER A 55 1.93 4.23 -14.99
C SER A 55 0.77 5.23 -15.01
N SER A 56 0.52 5.88 -13.87
CA SER A 56 -0.50 6.91 -13.63
C SER A 56 0.14 8.27 -13.37
N GLY A 57 -0.67 9.33 -13.30
CA GLY A 57 -0.30 10.57 -12.61
C GLY A 57 -0.28 10.34 -11.10
N SER A 58 0.88 10.52 -10.48
CA SER A 58 1.08 10.47 -9.02
C SER A 58 1.94 11.65 -8.59
N TYR A 59 1.67 12.21 -7.41
CA TYR A 59 2.30 13.45 -6.96
C TYR A 59 2.71 13.35 -5.48
N PHE A 60 3.93 13.76 -5.16
CA PHE A 60 4.35 14.05 -3.80
C PHE A 60 3.75 15.39 -3.37
N VAL A 61 2.84 15.33 -2.41
CA VAL A 61 2.24 16.50 -1.77
C VAL A 61 3.10 16.90 -0.58
N LYS A 62 3.35 18.20 -0.44
CA LYS A 62 4.29 18.76 0.54
C LYS A 62 3.58 19.71 1.49
N ASN A 63 4.17 19.95 2.66
CA ASN A 63 3.81 21.05 3.55
C ASN A 63 4.54 22.35 3.14
N ALA A 64 4.32 23.44 3.90
CA ALA A 64 4.93 24.74 3.62
C ALA A 64 6.46 24.72 3.71
N GLU A 65 7.04 23.84 4.52
CA GLU A 65 8.49 23.64 4.64
C GLU A 65 9.09 22.76 3.53
N GLY A 66 8.26 22.25 2.62
CA GLY A 66 8.69 21.37 1.52
C GLY A 66 8.86 19.90 1.90
N LYS A 67 8.51 19.50 3.13
CA LYS A 67 8.49 18.11 3.58
C LYS A 67 7.34 17.37 2.90
N VAL A 68 7.59 16.16 2.39
CA VAL A 68 6.56 15.32 1.78
C VAL A 68 5.62 14.79 2.86
N LEU A 69 4.33 15.10 2.70
CA LEU A 69 3.24 14.67 3.59
C LEU A 69 2.54 13.41 3.07
N ALA A 70 2.33 13.34 1.75
CA ALA A 70 1.46 12.35 1.14
C ALA A 70 1.78 12.11 -0.34
N VAL A 71 1.26 11.00 -0.85
CA VAL A 71 1.15 10.72 -2.28
C VAL A 71 -0.29 10.92 -2.71
N PHE A 72 -0.51 11.78 -3.70
CA PHE A 72 -1.82 12.02 -4.30
C PHE A 72 -1.91 11.43 -5.71
N LYS A 73 -2.94 10.62 -5.98
CA LYS A 73 -3.22 10.01 -7.28
C LYS A 73 -4.59 10.45 -7.80
N PRO A 74 -4.67 11.47 -8.67
CA PRO A 74 -5.94 11.96 -9.19
C PRO A 74 -6.58 10.95 -10.15
N LYS A 75 -7.89 10.71 -9.96
CA LYS A 75 -8.71 9.77 -10.73
C LYS A 75 -8.56 9.94 -12.24
N ASP A 76 -8.62 11.17 -12.72
CA ASP A 76 -8.64 11.48 -14.15
C ASP A 76 -7.27 11.31 -14.84
N GLU A 77 -6.20 11.08 -14.09
CA GLU A 77 -4.84 10.81 -14.58
C GLU A 77 -4.41 9.33 -14.38
N GLU A 78 -5.33 8.46 -13.96
CA GLU A 78 -5.11 7.02 -13.92
C GLU A 78 -4.80 6.45 -15.32
N PRO A 79 -4.28 5.20 -15.44
CA PRO A 79 -3.91 4.60 -16.72
C PRO A 79 -5.00 4.66 -17.81
N TYR A 80 -6.26 4.56 -17.41
CA TYR A 80 -7.44 4.65 -18.28
C TYR A 80 -8.24 5.96 -18.09
N GLY A 81 -7.71 6.89 -17.30
CA GLY A 81 -8.26 8.22 -17.09
C GLY A 81 -8.18 9.06 -18.36
N ARG A 82 -9.13 9.98 -18.54
CA ARG A 82 -9.24 10.82 -19.75
C ARG A 82 -8.03 11.74 -19.94
N LEU A 83 -7.31 12.06 -18.86
CA LEU A 83 -6.18 12.98 -18.83
C LEU A 83 -4.88 12.27 -18.42
N ASN A 84 -4.77 10.96 -18.68
CA ASN A 84 -3.51 10.24 -18.45
C ASN A 84 -2.35 10.93 -19.20
N PRO A 85 -1.32 11.43 -18.50
CA PRO A 85 -0.18 12.10 -19.12
C PRO A 85 0.76 11.17 -19.90
N LYS A 86 0.62 9.84 -19.75
CA LYS A 86 1.41 8.83 -20.47
C LYS A 86 0.63 8.36 -21.72
N TRP A 87 0.98 8.92 -22.87
CA TRP A 87 0.32 8.71 -24.19
C TRP A 87 0.34 7.24 -24.69
N THR A 88 1.28 6.43 -24.21
CA THR A 88 1.51 5.05 -24.65
C THR A 88 0.31 4.10 -24.43
N LYS A 89 -0.55 4.34 -23.43
CA LYS A 89 -1.74 3.49 -23.20
C LYS A 89 -2.94 3.84 -24.08
N TRP A 90 -3.01 5.04 -24.66
CA TRP A 90 -4.02 5.39 -25.67
C TRP A 90 -3.77 4.63 -26.98
N MET A 91 -2.51 4.52 -27.38
CA MET A 91 -2.08 3.73 -28.54
C MET A 91 -2.35 2.22 -28.35
N HIS A 92 -2.10 1.68 -27.14
CA HIS A 92 -2.44 0.29 -26.81
C HIS A 92 -3.95 0.01 -26.80
N LYS A 93 -4.78 0.98 -26.41
CA LYS A 93 -6.25 0.88 -26.41
C LYS A 93 -6.83 0.83 -27.83
N LEU A 94 -6.17 1.42 -28.82
CA LEU A 94 -6.59 1.38 -30.22
C LEU A 94 -6.11 0.13 -30.99
N CYS A 95 -4.92 -0.41 -30.68
CA CYS A 95 -4.32 -1.47 -31.51
C CYS A 95 -4.63 -2.92 -31.07
N CYS A 96 -4.93 -3.21 -29.79
CA CYS A 96 -5.31 -4.58 -29.33
C CYS A 96 -6.30 -4.58 -28.13
N PRO A 97 -7.60 -4.38 -28.35
CA PRO A 97 -8.60 -4.32 -27.26
C PRO A 97 -8.73 -5.60 -26.42
N CYS A 98 -8.30 -6.76 -26.92
CA CYS A 98 -8.32 -8.05 -26.20
C CYS A 98 -7.09 -8.33 -25.31
N CYS A 99 -6.00 -7.56 -25.46
CA CYS A 99 -4.73 -7.82 -24.76
C CYS A 99 -4.40 -6.76 -23.67
N PHE A 100 -5.10 -5.62 -23.67
CA PHE A 100 -4.75 -4.47 -22.83
C PHE A 100 -5.86 -4.11 -21.84
N GLY A 101 -5.60 -4.31 -20.55
CA GLY A 101 -6.58 -4.13 -19.49
C GLY A 101 -6.56 -5.26 -18.47
N ARG A 102 -6.82 -4.95 -17.20
CA ARG A 102 -7.21 -5.96 -16.23
C ARG A 102 -8.71 -6.16 -16.33
N ALA A 103 -9.16 -7.07 -17.20
CA ALA A 103 -10.57 -7.26 -17.54
C ALA A 103 -11.47 -7.67 -16.35
N CYS A 104 -10.87 -8.07 -15.22
CA CYS A 104 -11.57 -8.33 -13.96
C CYS A 104 -11.74 -7.10 -13.06
N LEU A 105 -11.16 -5.95 -13.41
CA LEU A 105 -11.24 -4.70 -12.66
C LEU A 105 -12.21 -3.71 -13.32
N ILE A 106 -12.88 -2.90 -12.49
CA ILE A 106 -13.68 -1.78 -12.96
C ILE A 106 -12.73 -0.63 -13.38
N PRO A 107 -12.84 -0.10 -14.62
CA PRO A 107 -11.97 0.99 -15.06
C PRO A 107 -12.13 2.27 -14.23
N ASN A 108 -11.04 3.01 -14.06
CA ASN A 108 -11.05 4.39 -13.52
C ASN A 108 -11.59 4.52 -12.08
N GLN A 109 -11.39 3.47 -11.27
CA GLN A 109 -11.71 3.41 -9.85
C GLN A 109 -10.49 3.05 -8.99
N GLY A 110 -9.26 3.24 -9.50
CA GLY A 110 -8.05 2.90 -8.77
C GLY A 110 -7.92 3.67 -7.46
N TYR A 111 -8.28 4.95 -7.44
CA TYR A 111 -8.31 5.76 -6.22
C TYR A 111 -9.27 5.23 -5.14
N LEU A 112 -10.37 4.57 -5.52
CA LEU A 112 -11.27 3.90 -4.58
C LEU A 112 -10.67 2.60 -4.07
N SER A 113 -9.96 1.87 -4.93
CA SER A 113 -9.21 0.67 -4.53
C SER A 113 -8.12 1.01 -3.50
N GLU A 114 -7.40 2.12 -3.69
CA GLU A 114 -6.41 2.63 -2.72
C GLU A 114 -7.05 2.95 -1.36
N ALA A 115 -8.14 3.73 -1.35
CA ALA A 115 -8.85 4.07 -0.13
C ALA A 115 -9.53 2.85 0.52
N GLY A 116 -10.04 1.91 -0.30
CA GLY A 116 -10.67 0.68 0.14
C GLY A 116 -9.69 -0.27 0.82
N ALA A 117 -8.45 -0.36 0.32
CA ALA A 117 -7.40 -1.12 0.99
C ALA A 117 -7.07 -0.56 2.38
N SER A 118 -6.97 0.77 2.52
CA SER A 118 -6.78 1.41 3.83
C SER A 118 -7.99 1.21 4.76
N LEU A 119 -9.21 1.15 4.22
CA LEU A 119 -10.42 0.85 4.98
C LEU A 119 -10.40 -0.58 5.53
N VAL A 120 -10.08 -1.57 4.68
CA VAL A 120 -9.97 -2.99 5.08
C VAL A 120 -8.84 -3.19 6.09
N ASP A 121 -7.68 -2.57 5.87
CA ASP A 121 -6.55 -2.58 6.81
C ASP A 121 -6.95 -2.07 8.19
N ARG A 122 -7.65 -0.93 8.27
CA ARG A 122 -8.11 -0.34 9.53
C ARG A 122 -9.14 -1.20 10.24
N LYS A 123 -10.10 -1.78 9.49
CA LYS A 123 -11.09 -2.71 10.06
C LYS A 123 -10.38 -3.91 10.68
N LEU A 124 -9.50 -4.55 9.94
CA LEU A 124 -8.78 -5.73 10.41
C LEU A 124 -7.59 -5.42 11.33
N HIS A 125 -7.38 -4.15 11.70
CA HIS A 125 -6.28 -3.68 12.55
C HIS A 125 -4.90 -4.22 12.11
N LEU A 126 -4.66 -4.29 10.79
CA LEU A 126 -3.40 -4.79 10.24
C LEU A 126 -2.29 -3.74 10.36
N ASN A 127 -2.65 -2.46 10.22
CA ASN A 127 -1.78 -1.31 10.38
C ASN A 127 -0.54 -1.36 9.47
N ILE A 128 -0.72 -1.80 8.22
CA ILE A 128 0.34 -1.86 7.21
C ILE A 128 0.06 -0.95 6.01
N VAL A 129 -1.19 -0.57 5.75
CA VAL A 129 -1.49 0.42 4.70
C VAL A 129 -1.37 1.83 5.29
N PRO A 130 -0.46 2.69 4.79
CA PRO A 130 -0.45 4.08 5.19
C PRO A 130 -1.83 4.69 4.93
N LYS A 131 -2.37 5.40 5.93
CA LYS A 131 -3.75 5.87 5.92
C LYS A 131 -4.06 6.59 4.59
N THR A 132 -5.07 6.10 3.89
CA THR A 132 -5.42 6.57 2.55
C THR A 132 -6.90 6.89 2.47
N ARG A 133 -7.25 8.09 2.01
CA ARG A 133 -8.65 8.51 1.81
C ARG A 133 -8.86 9.21 0.48
N VAL A 134 -10.13 9.35 0.10
CA VAL A 134 -10.53 10.12 -1.08
C VAL A 134 -10.55 11.60 -0.72
N VAL A 135 -9.72 12.39 -1.41
CA VAL A 135 -9.58 13.83 -1.19
C VAL A 135 -9.77 14.55 -2.53
N ARG A 136 -10.15 15.82 -2.46
CA ARG A 136 -10.17 16.71 -3.63
C ARG A 136 -9.06 17.74 -3.46
N LEU A 137 -8.21 17.90 -4.47
CA LEU A 137 -7.16 18.91 -4.49
C LEU A 137 -7.18 19.67 -5.83
N VAL A 138 -6.67 20.88 -5.80
CA VAL A 138 -6.36 21.68 -6.99
C VAL A 138 -4.90 22.12 -6.86
N ALA A 139 -4.12 22.00 -7.92
CA ALA A 139 -2.74 22.47 -7.97
C ALA A 139 -2.34 22.68 -9.42
N GLU A 140 -1.59 23.74 -9.73
CA GLU A 140 -1.25 24.07 -11.12
C GLU A 140 -0.38 23.00 -11.80
N THR A 141 0.34 22.18 -11.02
CA THR A 141 1.19 21.08 -11.48
C THR A 141 0.43 19.84 -11.92
N PHE A 142 -0.85 19.69 -11.56
CA PHE A 142 -1.67 18.57 -12.05
C PHE A 142 -1.95 18.66 -13.55
N ASN A 143 -2.30 17.54 -14.18
CA ASN A 143 -2.57 17.52 -15.62
C ASN A 143 -4.01 17.95 -15.93
N TYR A 144 -4.16 19.10 -16.60
CA TYR A 144 -5.46 19.67 -16.98
C TYR A 144 -5.59 19.78 -18.48
N ALA A 145 -6.82 19.67 -18.98
CA ALA A 145 -7.12 19.96 -20.38
C ALA A 145 -6.69 21.40 -20.74
N ARG A 146 -6.19 21.60 -21.97
CA ARG A 146 -5.78 22.92 -22.47
C ARG A 146 -6.89 23.97 -22.31
N ILE A 147 -8.13 23.55 -22.55
CA ILE A 147 -9.34 24.39 -22.42
C ILE A 147 -9.52 24.87 -20.97
N ASP A 148 -9.30 24.00 -19.97
CA ASP A 148 -9.46 24.39 -18.56
C ASP A 148 -8.38 25.40 -18.16
N ARG A 149 -7.14 25.20 -18.61
CA ARG A 149 -6.04 26.16 -18.39
C ARG A 149 -6.34 27.51 -19.06
N GLN A 150 -6.83 27.50 -20.30
CA GLN A 150 -7.19 28.72 -21.03
C GLN A 150 -8.38 29.44 -20.37
N LYS A 151 -9.40 28.71 -19.92
CA LYS A 151 -10.54 29.28 -19.19
C LYS A 151 -10.10 29.94 -17.89
N ALA A 152 -9.25 29.29 -17.10
CA ALA A 152 -8.72 29.88 -15.87
C ALA A 152 -7.92 31.16 -16.15
N LYS A 153 -7.04 31.15 -17.16
CA LYS A 153 -6.30 32.36 -17.59
C LYS A 153 -7.22 33.49 -18.07
N LEU A 154 -8.24 33.17 -18.85
CA LEU A 154 -9.18 34.17 -19.36
C LEU A 154 -9.98 34.80 -18.21
N LYS A 155 -10.47 33.98 -17.27
CA LYS A 155 -11.19 34.47 -16.08
C LYS A 155 -10.33 35.41 -15.24
N ARG A 156 -9.05 35.07 -15.01
CA ARG A 156 -8.09 35.96 -14.34
C ARG A 156 -7.98 37.32 -15.06
N ARG A 157 -7.76 37.30 -16.38
CA ARG A 157 -7.69 38.54 -17.18
C ARG A 157 -8.97 39.38 -17.14
N ILE A 158 -10.13 38.74 -17.24
CA ILE A 158 -11.42 39.44 -17.15
C ILE A 158 -11.57 40.07 -15.78
N LYS A 159 -11.23 39.35 -14.70
CA LYS A 159 -11.32 39.87 -13.33
C LYS A 159 -10.35 41.02 -13.07
N GLU A 160 -9.13 40.95 -13.62
CA GLU A 160 -8.15 42.04 -13.58
C GLU A 160 -8.67 43.31 -14.28
N HIS A 161 -9.35 43.18 -15.42
CA HIS A 161 -9.90 44.31 -16.16
C HIS A 161 -11.27 44.79 -15.64
N TYR A 162 -12.06 43.88 -15.07
CA TYR A 162 -13.41 44.11 -14.57
C TYR A 162 -13.56 43.48 -13.18
N PRO A 163 -13.15 44.18 -12.10
CA PRO A 163 -13.18 43.63 -10.75
C PRO A 163 -14.57 43.21 -10.26
N SER A 164 -15.63 43.85 -10.79
CA SER A 164 -17.03 43.52 -10.52
C SER A 164 -17.52 42.23 -11.19
N ALA A 165 -16.75 41.66 -12.12
CA ALA A 165 -17.11 40.40 -12.75
C ALA A 165 -17.13 39.26 -11.71
N HIS A 166 -18.25 38.56 -11.64
CA HIS A 166 -18.45 37.43 -10.75
C HIS A 166 -18.31 36.11 -11.52
N PHE A 167 -17.43 35.24 -11.05
CA PHE A 167 -17.26 33.90 -11.59
C PHE A 167 -17.47 32.88 -10.48
N ASN A 168 -18.28 31.85 -10.73
CA ASN A 168 -18.52 30.78 -9.74
C ASN A 168 -17.26 29.98 -9.35
N ARG A 169 -16.17 30.08 -10.13
CA ARG A 169 -14.85 29.52 -9.82
C ARG A 169 -13.78 30.23 -10.63
N MET A 170 -12.75 30.73 -9.95
CA MET A 170 -11.60 31.39 -10.57
C MET A 170 -10.44 30.41 -10.86
N SER A 171 -10.35 29.35 -10.06
CA SER A 171 -9.29 28.34 -10.16
C SER A 171 -9.54 27.24 -11.22
N LEU A 172 -8.50 26.43 -11.43
CA LEU A 172 -8.56 25.15 -12.15
C LEU A 172 -9.56 24.19 -11.47
N PRO A 173 -10.12 23.21 -12.19
CA PRO A 173 -11.02 22.24 -11.56
C PRO A 173 -10.35 21.43 -10.45
N LEU A 174 -11.10 21.21 -9.38
CA LEU A 174 -10.72 20.24 -8.35
C LEU A 174 -10.65 18.84 -8.93
N LYS A 175 -9.59 18.13 -8.60
CA LYS A 175 -9.38 16.73 -8.95
C LYS A 175 -9.65 15.87 -7.72
N THR A 176 -10.54 14.89 -7.88
CA THR A 176 -10.75 13.83 -6.89
C THR A 176 -9.66 12.78 -7.08
N GLY A 177 -9.08 12.28 -5.99
CA GLY A 177 -8.06 11.24 -6.03
C GLY A 177 -7.86 10.59 -4.67
N SER A 178 -7.00 9.58 -4.63
CA SER A 178 -6.55 8.99 -3.37
C SER A 178 -5.41 9.84 -2.81
N PHE A 179 -5.44 10.06 -1.50
CA PHE A 179 -4.43 10.77 -0.74
C PHE A 179 -3.93 9.84 0.35
N GLN A 180 -2.72 9.31 0.14
CA GLN A 180 -2.07 8.33 1.01
C GLN A 180 -0.96 9.00 1.80
N LEU A 181 -0.96 8.87 3.13
CA LEU A 181 0.12 9.42 3.95
C LEU A 181 1.48 8.85 3.53
N PHE A 182 2.49 9.72 3.48
CA PHE A 182 3.85 9.33 3.16
C PHE A 182 4.52 8.70 4.38
N VAL A 183 5.32 7.65 4.16
CA VAL A 183 6.05 6.94 5.22
C VAL A 183 7.56 7.11 5.03
N GLU A 184 8.24 7.53 6.08
CA GLU A 184 9.69 7.82 6.08
C GLU A 184 10.53 6.63 6.53
N GLY A 185 11.73 6.50 5.96
CA GLY A 185 12.69 5.44 6.32
C GLY A 185 12.40 4.07 5.70
N TYR A 186 11.46 4.00 4.76
CA TYR A 186 11.11 2.80 4.02
C TYR A 186 11.90 2.69 2.70
N LYS A 187 12.12 1.45 2.24
CA LYS A 187 12.65 1.10 0.91
C LYS A 187 11.83 -0.06 0.34
N ASP A 188 11.88 -0.24 -0.98
CA ASP A 188 11.26 -1.37 -1.67
C ASP A 188 11.59 -2.70 -0.97
N ALA A 189 10.63 -3.60 -0.85
CA ALA A 189 10.87 -4.86 -0.17
C ALA A 189 11.96 -5.68 -0.85
N ASP A 190 11.98 -5.67 -2.19
CA ASP A 190 13.02 -6.29 -3.01
C ASP A 190 14.45 -5.81 -2.66
N PHE A 191 14.62 -4.54 -2.24
CA PHE A 191 15.90 -4.01 -1.78
C PHE A 191 16.37 -4.65 -0.46
N TRP A 192 15.45 -4.92 0.46
CA TRP A 192 15.76 -5.49 1.77
C TRP A 192 15.84 -7.02 1.74
N LEU A 193 14.94 -7.68 1.01
CA LEU A 193 14.92 -9.14 0.87
C LEU A 193 16.27 -9.66 0.35
N ARG A 194 16.83 -9.04 -0.71
CA ARG A 194 18.18 -9.37 -1.21
C ARG A 194 19.29 -9.22 -0.17
N ARG A 195 19.15 -8.28 0.77
CA ARG A 195 20.13 -8.11 1.85
C ARG A 195 19.97 -9.15 2.94
N PHE A 196 18.74 -9.51 3.28
CA PHE A 196 18.48 -10.54 4.29
C PHE A 196 18.95 -11.93 3.85
N GLU A 197 19.11 -12.18 2.54
CA GLU A 197 19.78 -13.38 2.03
C GLU A 197 21.28 -13.42 2.36
N GLN A 198 21.94 -12.25 2.39
CA GLN A 198 23.38 -12.13 2.68
C GLN A 198 23.66 -11.95 4.19
N GLU A 199 22.84 -11.13 4.85
CA GLU A 199 22.89 -10.81 6.27
C GLU A 199 21.53 -11.17 6.90
N PRO A 200 21.32 -12.43 7.33
CA PRO A 200 20.07 -12.86 7.92
C PRO A 200 19.69 -12.03 9.15
N LEU A 201 18.39 -11.77 9.27
CA LEU A 201 17.82 -11.10 10.44
C LEU A 201 18.06 -11.92 11.72
N SER A 202 18.18 -11.23 12.86
CA SER A 202 18.13 -11.91 14.16
C SER A 202 16.79 -12.64 14.32
N PRO A 203 16.72 -13.74 15.09
CA PRO A 203 15.48 -14.52 15.23
C PRO A 203 14.26 -13.68 15.65
N LYS A 204 14.47 -12.69 16.54
CA LYS A 204 13.44 -11.74 16.97
C LYS A 204 12.90 -10.90 15.80
N LEU A 205 13.80 -10.29 15.02
CA LEU A 205 13.41 -9.45 13.87
C LEU A 205 12.85 -10.28 12.72
N ALA A 206 13.35 -11.51 12.52
CA ALA A 206 12.79 -12.44 11.54
C ALA A 206 11.34 -12.83 11.89
N ASN A 207 11.04 -13.06 13.17
CA ASN A 207 9.67 -13.29 13.64
C ASN A 207 8.78 -12.06 13.42
N SER A 208 9.23 -10.86 13.82
CA SER A 208 8.47 -9.62 13.57
C SER A 208 8.23 -9.40 12.07
N PHE A 209 9.23 -9.66 11.22
CA PHE A 209 9.07 -9.59 9.78
C PHE A 209 8.02 -10.57 9.26
N GLN A 210 8.03 -11.81 9.74
CA GLN A 210 7.04 -12.83 9.38
C GLN A 210 5.62 -12.41 9.76
N LEU A 211 5.42 -11.81 10.94
CA LEU A 211 4.11 -11.30 11.36
C LEU A 211 3.60 -10.17 10.46
N TYR A 212 4.46 -9.20 10.14
CA TYR A 212 4.10 -8.15 9.18
C TYR A 212 3.83 -8.69 7.78
N PHE A 213 4.59 -9.72 7.36
CA PHE A 213 4.39 -10.40 6.08
C PHE A 213 3.03 -11.11 6.04
N GLU A 214 2.64 -11.80 7.11
CA GLU A 214 1.32 -12.44 7.22
C GLU A 214 0.18 -11.42 7.14
N ARG A 215 0.34 -10.24 7.76
CA ARG A 215 -0.63 -9.13 7.63
C ARG A 215 -0.76 -8.65 6.18
N LEU A 216 0.36 -8.55 5.44
CA LEU A 216 0.35 -8.22 4.01
C LEU A 216 -0.41 -9.28 3.19
N VAL A 217 -0.16 -10.56 3.47
CA VAL A 217 -0.86 -11.68 2.84
C VAL A 217 -2.37 -11.61 3.08
N VAL A 218 -2.79 -11.39 4.33
CA VAL A 218 -4.20 -11.27 4.72
C VAL A 218 -4.87 -10.14 3.94
N LEU A 219 -4.27 -8.95 3.92
CA LEU A 219 -4.79 -7.80 3.19
C LEU A 219 -4.94 -8.11 1.70
N ASP A 220 -3.84 -8.49 1.04
CA ASP A 220 -3.80 -8.72 -0.40
C ASP A 220 -4.75 -9.81 -0.84
N TYR A 221 -4.90 -10.86 -0.03
CA TYR A 221 -5.81 -11.95 -0.34
C TYR A 221 -7.27 -11.51 -0.26
N ILE A 222 -7.67 -10.82 0.81
CA ILE A 222 -9.06 -10.35 0.99
C ILE A 222 -9.47 -9.39 -0.13
N ILE A 223 -8.63 -8.39 -0.43
CA ILE A 223 -8.94 -7.42 -1.49
C ILE A 223 -8.70 -7.98 -2.90
N ARG A 224 -8.15 -9.20 -3.01
CA ARG A 224 -7.65 -9.83 -4.23
C ARG A 224 -6.82 -8.84 -5.06
N ASN A 225 -5.69 -8.42 -4.50
CA ASN A 225 -4.76 -7.54 -5.21
C ASN A 225 -4.22 -8.23 -6.47
N THR A 226 -4.22 -7.51 -7.59
CA THR A 226 -3.82 -8.03 -8.91
C THR A 226 -2.48 -7.47 -9.40
N ASP A 227 -1.80 -6.67 -8.58
CA ASP A 227 -0.54 -6.01 -8.92
C ASP A 227 0.46 -5.92 -7.75
N ARG A 228 0.44 -6.88 -6.82
CA ARG A 228 1.47 -6.93 -5.78
C ARG A 228 2.77 -7.57 -6.29
N GLY A 229 3.68 -6.74 -6.77
CA GLY A 229 5.10 -7.05 -6.95
C GLY A 229 5.92 -6.75 -5.68
N ASN A 230 7.18 -7.19 -5.62
CA ASN A 230 8.09 -6.92 -4.47
C ASN A 230 8.63 -5.48 -4.43
N ASP A 231 8.35 -4.70 -5.47
CA ASP A 231 8.52 -3.25 -5.58
C ASP A 231 7.31 -2.47 -5.05
N ASN A 232 6.14 -3.12 -4.91
CA ASN A 232 4.89 -2.48 -4.50
C ASN A 232 4.56 -2.64 -3.01
N TRP A 233 5.52 -3.06 -2.18
CA TRP A 233 5.44 -2.97 -0.73
C TRP A 233 6.82 -2.62 -0.19
N LEU A 234 6.85 -1.92 0.93
CA LEU A 234 8.07 -1.36 1.47
C LEU A 234 8.41 -2.00 2.79
N ILE A 235 9.71 -2.04 3.10
CA ILE A 235 10.23 -2.45 4.40
C ILE A 235 11.01 -1.26 4.99
N ARG A 236 10.73 -0.95 6.26
CA ARG A 236 11.59 -0.11 7.10
C ARG A 236 12.33 -1.05 8.04
N TYR A 237 13.65 -0.90 8.07
CA TYR A 237 14.52 -1.71 8.91
C TYR A 237 15.52 -0.81 9.63
N VAL A 238 15.48 -0.82 10.95
CA VAL A 238 16.42 -0.14 11.84
C VAL A 238 17.27 -1.22 12.50
N ARG A 239 18.57 -1.19 12.25
CA ARG A 239 19.50 -2.17 12.85
C ARG A 239 19.57 -1.98 14.36
N PRO A 240 19.68 -3.08 15.14
CA PRO A 240 20.02 -2.98 16.56
C PRO A 240 21.32 -2.21 16.73
N THR A 241 21.34 -1.21 17.61
CA THR A 241 22.58 -0.53 17.98
C THR A 241 23.29 -1.41 19.00
N SER A 242 24.33 -2.13 18.57
CA SER A 242 25.25 -2.74 19.52
C SER A 242 25.82 -1.62 20.39
N ALA A 243 25.56 -1.65 21.71
CA ALA A 243 26.23 -0.76 22.64
C ALA A 243 27.73 -0.81 22.34
N ALA A 244 28.29 0.30 21.88
CA ALA A 244 29.69 0.41 21.52
C ALA A 244 30.53 0.20 22.79
N LYS A 245 30.89 -1.05 23.08
CA LYS A 245 32.02 -1.36 23.95
C LYS A 245 33.29 -1.10 23.14
N THR A 246 33.70 0.16 23.11
CA THR A 246 35.01 0.57 22.62
C THR A 246 36.09 0.06 23.58
N ASN A 247 36.63 -1.13 23.31
CA ASN A 247 38.03 -1.39 23.64
C ASN A 247 38.85 -0.95 22.42
N ALA A 248 39.15 0.35 22.37
CA ALA A 248 40.09 0.88 21.40
C ALA A 248 41.51 0.43 21.79
N THR A 249 42.05 -0.58 21.09
CA THR A 249 43.50 -0.74 20.98
C THR A 249 43.90 -0.38 19.56
N SER A 250 44.54 0.78 19.45
CA SER A 250 45.08 1.36 18.22
C SER A 250 46.20 0.50 17.65
N ARG A 251 46.02 -0.01 16.43
CA ARG A 251 47.14 -0.22 15.49
C ARG A 251 46.71 0.26 14.11
N GLY A 252 47.20 1.45 13.76
CA GLY A 252 46.96 2.07 12.47
C GLY A 252 47.77 1.41 11.36
N LEU A 253 47.12 1.20 10.21
CA LEU A 253 47.80 1.18 8.92
C LEU A 253 47.22 2.30 8.05
N ARG A 254 48.15 3.10 7.52
CA ARG A 254 47.99 4.38 6.84
C ARG A 254 47.86 4.13 5.34
N ILE A 255 46.76 4.54 4.70
CA ILE A 255 46.66 4.63 3.23
C ILE A 255 46.49 6.09 2.84
N LYS A 256 47.39 6.57 1.97
CA LYS A 256 47.43 7.94 1.42
C LYS A 256 46.40 8.11 0.29
N PRO A 257 45.73 9.26 0.15
CA PRO A 257 44.80 9.52 -0.94
C PRO A 257 45.52 10.10 -2.17
N LEU A 258 45.12 9.70 -3.37
CA LEU A 258 45.50 10.38 -4.62
C LEU A 258 44.25 10.77 -5.41
N LEU A 259 44.11 12.07 -5.59
CA LEU A 259 43.24 12.85 -6.47
C LEU A 259 44.18 13.36 -7.59
N THR A 260 43.92 13.46 -8.90
CA THR A 260 42.79 14.00 -9.70
C THR A 260 43.07 13.68 -11.23
N PRO A 261 42.54 14.37 -12.28
CA PRO A 261 41.75 13.73 -13.36
C PRO A 261 42.34 13.96 -14.78
N THR A 262 41.79 13.33 -15.82
CA THR A 262 41.97 13.84 -17.19
C THR A 262 40.74 13.54 -18.06
N LYS A 263 40.33 14.56 -18.83
CA LYS A 263 39.17 14.61 -19.74
C LYS A 263 39.54 14.14 -21.17
N LEU A 264 38.48 14.07 -22.00
CA LEU A 264 38.35 13.85 -23.46
C LEU A 264 38.31 12.36 -23.86
N GLY A 265 37.41 11.90 -24.74
CA GLY A 265 36.42 12.52 -25.62
C GLY A 265 35.61 11.40 -26.27
N GLY A 266 34.40 11.71 -26.75
CA GLY A 266 33.39 10.70 -27.11
C GLY A 266 33.60 9.95 -28.44
N GLN A 267 32.87 8.84 -28.57
CA GLN A 267 32.11 8.41 -29.76
C GLN A 267 31.42 7.06 -29.46
N THR A 268 30.11 7.00 -29.65
CA THR A 268 29.32 5.79 -29.99
C THR A 268 29.47 5.51 -31.50
N PRO A 269 29.06 4.35 -32.10
CA PRO A 269 27.98 3.42 -31.68
C PRO A 269 28.18 1.90 -32.01
N GLN A 270 27.14 1.08 -31.71
CA GLN A 270 26.77 -0.22 -32.34
C GLN A 270 27.65 -1.46 -32.00
N HIS A 271 27.22 -2.73 -31.95
CA HIS A 271 25.95 -3.49 -31.95
C HIS A 271 26.30 -4.97 -31.61
N GLN A 272 25.33 -5.74 -31.11
CA GLN A 272 25.13 -7.20 -31.29
C GLN A 272 26.03 -8.28 -30.62
N GLN A 273 25.34 -9.06 -29.76
CA GLN A 273 25.15 -10.54 -29.78
C GLN A 273 26.30 -11.53 -29.49
N ALA A 274 25.99 -12.33 -28.45
CA ALA A 274 25.99 -13.80 -28.39
C ALA A 274 27.31 -14.59 -28.29
N GLY A 275 27.29 -15.54 -27.34
CA GLY A 275 27.85 -16.88 -27.56
C GLY A 275 28.82 -17.44 -26.51
N GLN A 276 28.30 -18.38 -25.71
CA GLN A 276 28.90 -19.69 -25.33
C GLN A 276 30.20 -19.73 -24.50
N THR A 277 30.18 -20.27 -23.28
CA THR A 277 30.29 -21.71 -22.85
C THR A 277 31.73 -22.16 -22.61
N GLN A 278 32.01 -22.67 -21.40
CA GLN A 278 32.80 -23.86 -21.03
C GLN A 278 33.35 -23.66 -19.59
N LYS A 279 32.90 -24.43 -18.59
CA LYS A 279 33.31 -25.80 -18.19
C LYS A 279 34.76 -25.87 -17.67
N THR A 280 34.89 -26.27 -16.40
CA THR A 280 35.75 -27.33 -15.82
C THR A 280 35.51 -27.27 -14.29
N ASP A 281 34.75 -28.17 -13.69
CA ASP A 281 35.02 -29.57 -13.29
C ASP A 281 36.06 -29.75 -12.15
N ASN A 282 35.65 -30.61 -11.19
CA ASN A 282 36.45 -31.54 -10.39
C ASN A 282 37.13 -31.01 -9.09
N THR A 283 37.10 -31.65 -7.91
CA THR A 283 36.66 -32.96 -7.37
C THR A 283 36.70 -32.82 -5.82
N LEU A 284 35.64 -33.16 -5.06
CA LEU A 284 35.48 -34.37 -4.21
C LEU A 284 36.71 -34.85 -3.41
N ASP A 285 36.57 -34.90 -2.07
CA ASP A 285 37.03 -35.97 -1.17
C ASP A 285 36.36 -35.74 0.20
N THR A 286 35.39 -36.53 0.64
CA THR A 286 35.41 -37.91 1.22
C THR A 286 35.95 -38.01 2.66
N ASN A 287 35.26 -38.89 3.41
CA ASN A 287 35.53 -39.45 4.75
C ASN A 287 35.11 -38.64 6.00
N ARG A 288 34.60 -39.25 7.07
CA ARG A 288 33.94 -40.54 7.39
C ARG A 288 33.69 -40.52 8.92
N ASN A 289 32.74 -41.33 9.38
CA ASN A 289 32.56 -41.85 10.76
C ASN A 289 31.99 -40.88 11.82
N ALA A 290 31.24 -41.30 12.84
CA ALA A 290 30.43 -42.47 13.18
C ALA A 290 30.05 -42.31 14.67
N VAL A 291 28.83 -42.75 15.03
CA VAL A 291 28.49 -43.50 16.27
C VAL A 291 28.19 -42.74 17.60
N ASP A 292 26.98 -43.07 18.11
CA ASP A 292 26.46 -43.19 19.50
C ASP A 292 26.42 -41.93 20.41
N SER A 293 25.51 -41.78 21.40
CA SER A 293 24.51 -42.66 22.03
C SER A 293 23.48 -41.82 22.81
N GLU A 294 22.39 -42.49 23.17
CA GLU A 294 21.27 -42.11 24.04
C GLU A 294 21.66 -41.64 25.46
N ALA A 295 20.82 -40.81 26.10
CA ALA A 295 20.15 -41.15 27.38
C ALA A 295 19.33 -39.95 27.96
N THR A 296 18.03 -40.21 28.06
CA THR A 296 17.04 -39.84 29.10
C THR A 296 17.48 -39.15 30.40
N SER A 297 16.68 -38.17 30.86
CA SER A 297 15.89 -38.27 32.11
C SER A 297 15.05 -37.02 32.39
N GLU A 298 13.77 -37.30 32.67
CA GLU A 298 12.76 -36.44 33.28
C GLU A 298 13.06 -36.23 34.77
N VAL A 299 12.74 -35.06 35.36
CA VAL A 299 12.06 -34.97 36.67
C VAL A 299 11.27 -33.66 36.76
N GLU A 300 10.04 -33.81 37.25
CA GLU A 300 8.97 -32.84 37.51
C GLU A 300 9.24 -31.83 38.64
N ALA A 301 8.30 -30.87 38.72
CA ALA A 301 7.65 -30.35 39.94
C ALA A 301 7.88 -28.86 40.32
N SER A 302 6.94 -28.02 39.85
CA SER A 302 6.28 -26.93 40.61
C SER A 302 5.69 -27.45 41.95
N PRO A 303 5.23 -26.65 42.95
CA PRO A 303 4.43 -25.42 42.79
C PRO A 303 4.42 -24.39 43.97
N LYS A 304 3.47 -23.43 43.86
CA LYS A 304 2.85 -22.52 44.87
C LYS A 304 3.34 -21.06 44.79
N ALA A 305 2.56 -20.05 44.37
CA ALA A 305 1.18 -19.58 44.61
C ALA A 305 1.04 -18.57 45.76
N GLU A 306 0.19 -17.56 45.49
CA GLU A 306 -0.53 -16.60 46.37
C GLU A 306 0.05 -15.18 46.48
N LYS A 307 -0.59 -14.15 45.87
CA LYS A 307 -1.74 -13.27 46.31
C LYS A 307 -1.21 -12.05 47.13
N GLU A 308 -1.65 -10.77 47.08
CA GLU A 308 -2.95 -10.05 47.04
C GLU A 308 -2.72 -8.55 46.62
N ILE A 309 -3.63 -7.88 45.85
CA ILE A 309 -4.63 -6.82 46.22
C ILE A 309 -4.00 -5.43 46.54
N ASP A 310 -4.10 -4.35 45.74
CA ASP A 310 -5.21 -3.41 45.36
C ASP A 310 -4.99 -2.02 45.99
N ASN A 311 -5.07 -0.96 45.19
CA ASN A 311 -5.79 0.28 45.51
C ASN A 311 -5.75 1.29 44.36
N SER A 312 -6.93 1.86 44.09
CA SER A 312 -7.27 2.80 43.04
C SER A 312 -6.93 4.27 43.34
N GLU A 313 -7.03 5.06 42.26
CA GLU A 313 -7.43 6.47 42.14
C GLU A 313 -6.38 7.54 41.70
N ASN A 314 -6.70 8.09 40.51
CA ASN A 314 -6.19 9.25 39.77
C ASN A 314 -6.91 10.53 40.30
N PRO A 315 -6.59 11.83 39.98
CA PRO A 315 -6.08 12.32 38.68
C PRO A 315 -5.18 13.60 38.65
N ASN A 316 -4.63 13.87 37.46
CA ASN A 316 -4.25 15.20 36.90
C ASN A 316 -2.98 15.93 37.38
N LYS A 317 -1.85 15.70 36.67
CA LYS A 317 -0.99 16.77 36.12
C LYS A 317 -0.14 16.21 34.95
N PRO A 318 -0.13 16.84 33.75
CA PRO A 318 0.66 16.34 32.62
C PRO A 318 2.12 16.75 32.81
N SER A 319 2.96 15.81 33.23
CA SER A 319 4.41 15.96 33.16
C SER A 319 4.86 15.70 31.72
N THR A 320 5.62 16.66 31.21
CA THR A 320 6.26 16.67 29.90
C THR A 320 7.25 15.52 29.80
N SER A 321 6.87 14.40 29.18
CA SER A 321 7.78 13.31 28.87
C SER A 321 8.41 13.52 27.50
N GLN A 322 9.67 13.93 27.52
CA GLN A 322 10.65 13.71 26.47
C GLN A 322 10.67 12.21 26.09
N PRO A 323 10.86 11.82 24.82
CA PRO A 323 10.97 10.42 24.43
C PRO A 323 12.39 9.93 24.69
N ASN A 324 12.69 9.57 25.93
CA ASN A 324 13.87 8.76 26.26
C ASN A 324 13.42 7.33 26.55
N ASP A 325 13.33 6.53 25.50
CA ASP A 325 13.60 5.09 25.57
C ASP A 325 14.09 4.61 24.20
N THR A 326 15.40 4.66 24.01
CA THR A 326 16.08 4.11 22.83
C THR A 326 15.96 2.59 22.86
N SER A 327 15.05 2.03 22.06
CA SER A 327 14.98 0.58 21.83
C SER A 327 16.27 0.10 21.15
N SER A 328 17.15 -0.53 21.91
CA SER A 328 18.44 -1.09 21.45
C SER A 328 18.30 -2.31 20.54
N ASP A 329 17.09 -2.84 20.37
CA ASP A 329 16.82 -4.16 19.79
C ASP A 329 16.55 -4.17 18.28
N GLY A 330 16.62 -3.01 17.63
CA GLY A 330 16.26 -2.86 16.21
C GLY A 330 14.75 -2.96 15.97
N GLU A 331 14.33 -2.57 14.77
CA GLU A 331 12.92 -2.48 14.38
C GLU A 331 12.76 -2.93 12.91
N ILE A 332 11.69 -3.67 12.61
CA ILE A 332 11.31 -3.98 11.23
C ILE A 332 9.80 -3.84 11.04
N MET A 333 9.39 -3.17 9.96
CA MET A 333 7.99 -2.90 9.64
C MET A 333 7.74 -3.00 8.13
N ILE A 334 6.53 -3.37 7.73
CA ILE A 334 6.06 -3.36 6.33
C ILE A 334 5.07 -2.23 6.11
N ALA A 335 5.15 -1.58 4.95
CA ALA A 335 4.11 -0.70 4.43
C ALA A 335 3.57 -1.21 3.08
N ALA A 336 2.28 -1.47 2.99
CA ALA A 336 1.58 -1.88 1.78
C ALA A 336 1.09 -0.66 0.99
N ILE A 337 1.81 -0.31 -0.08
CA ILE A 337 1.53 0.84 -0.94
C ILE A 337 0.96 0.42 -2.30
N ASP A 338 0.52 1.35 -3.13
CA ASP A 338 0.06 1.09 -4.50
C ASP A 338 -1.04 0.00 -4.61
N ASN A 339 -2.13 0.19 -3.87
CA ASN A 339 -3.26 -0.75 -3.81
C ASN A 339 -4.34 -0.44 -4.87
N GLY A 340 -4.01 0.34 -5.91
CA GLY A 340 -4.97 0.83 -6.90
C GLY A 340 -5.54 -0.21 -7.86
N LEU A 341 -5.10 -1.47 -7.78
CA LEU A 341 -5.47 -2.54 -8.69
C LEU A 341 -5.94 -3.79 -7.93
N ALA A 342 -6.87 -3.57 -7.00
CA ALA A 342 -7.55 -4.58 -6.21
C ALA A 342 -9.08 -4.49 -6.41
N PHE A 343 -9.83 -5.25 -5.62
CA PHE A 343 -11.29 -5.36 -5.68
C PHE A 343 -11.84 -5.76 -7.07
N PRO A 344 -11.41 -6.89 -7.65
CA PRO A 344 -11.96 -7.35 -8.91
C PRO A 344 -13.42 -7.82 -8.76
N PHE A 345 -14.23 -7.63 -9.81
CA PHE A 345 -15.63 -8.06 -9.85
C PHE A 345 -15.81 -9.53 -10.29
N LYS A 346 -14.71 -10.20 -10.63
CA LYS A 346 -14.62 -11.65 -10.89
C LYS A 346 -13.18 -12.09 -10.67
N HIS A 347 -12.94 -13.38 -10.38
CA HIS A 347 -11.55 -13.86 -10.39
C HIS A 347 -10.95 -13.74 -11.80
N PRO A 348 -9.62 -13.53 -11.90
CA PRO A 348 -8.95 -13.48 -13.20
C PRO A 348 -9.19 -14.76 -14.02
N ASP A 349 -9.28 -14.61 -15.34
CA ASP A 349 -9.38 -15.76 -16.24
C ASP A 349 -8.01 -16.47 -16.32
N SER A 350 -7.99 -17.80 -16.49
CA SER A 350 -6.78 -18.63 -16.34
C SER A 350 -5.61 -18.27 -17.26
N TRP A 351 -5.85 -17.59 -18.39
CA TRP A 351 -4.79 -17.10 -19.29
C TRP A 351 -4.08 -15.83 -18.79
N ARG A 352 -4.59 -15.22 -17.71
CA ARG A 352 -4.00 -14.03 -17.07
C ARG A 352 -4.24 -14.06 -15.56
N ALA A 353 -3.44 -14.85 -14.85
CA ALA A 353 -3.69 -15.23 -13.46
C ALA A 353 -3.46 -14.12 -12.41
N TYR A 354 -2.72 -13.05 -12.72
CA TYR A 354 -2.29 -12.00 -11.78
C TYR A 354 -1.85 -12.57 -10.41
N PRO A 355 -0.70 -13.26 -10.39
CA PRO A 355 -0.22 -13.94 -9.19
C PRO A 355 0.23 -12.93 -8.13
N TYR A 356 0.24 -13.38 -6.87
CA TYR A 356 0.86 -12.64 -5.78
C TYR A 356 2.36 -12.91 -5.79
N HIS A 357 3.20 -11.89 -6.02
CA HIS A 357 4.64 -12.13 -6.16
C HIS A 357 5.30 -12.59 -4.86
N TRP A 358 4.73 -12.21 -3.72
CA TRP A 358 5.20 -12.69 -2.43
C TRP A 358 5.00 -14.20 -2.24
N ALA A 359 4.15 -14.88 -3.04
CA ALA A 359 3.92 -16.32 -2.91
C ALA A 359 5.16 -17.17 -3.25
N TRP A 360 6.13 -16.60 -3.97
CA TRP A 360 7.41 -17.24 -4.28
C TRP A 360 8.48 -17.03 -3.21
N LEU A 361 8.22 -16.18 -2.20
CA LEU A 361 9.18 -15.94 -1.13
C LEU A 361 9.23 -17.12 -0.15
N PRO A 362 10.38 -17.41 0.48
CA PRO A 362 10.49 -18.44 1.51
C PRO A 362 9.48 -18.25 2.66
N GLN A 363 9.19 -17.00 3.01
CA GLN A 363 8.22 -16.61 4.05
C GLN A 363 6.80 -17.10 3.75
N ALA A 364 6.43 -17.27 2.47
CA ALA A 364 5.12 -17.78 2.07
C ALA A 364 4.96 -19.28 2.31
N LYS A 365 6.04 -20.01 2.57
CA LYS A 365 6.01 -21.44 2.90
C LYS A 365 5.75 -21.70 4.39
N VAL A 366 5.97 -20.69 5.24
CA VAL A 366 5.74 -20.78 6.68
C VAL A 366 4.23 -20.77 6.95
N PRO A 367 3.69 -21.73 7.73
CA PRO A 367 2.30 -21.71 8.19
C PRO A 367 1.94 -20.40 8.88
N PHE A 368 0.70 -19.94 8.76
CA PHE A 368 0.23 -18.76 9.50
C PHE A 368 0.46 -18.96 11.01
N SER A 369 1.08 -17.96 11.64
CA SER A 369 1.30 -17.94 13.08
C SER A 369 0.00 -17.97 13.88
N GLU A 370 0.07 -18.49 15.11
CA GLU A 370 -1.05 -18.42 16.06
C GLU A 370 -1.44 -16.98 16.38
N GLU A 371 -0.49 -16.03 16.38
CA GLU A 371 -0.79 -14.61 16.57
C GLU A 371 -1.70 -14.08 15.44
N THR A 372 -1.36 -14.33 14.18
CA THR A 372 -2.20 -13.94 13.04
C THR A 372 -3.56 -14.64 13.08
N LYS A 373 -3.61 -15.93 13.43
CA LYS A 373 -4.89 -16.64 13.57
C LYS A 373 -5.77 -16.02 14.66
N ASN A 374 -5.23 -15.82 15.86
CA ASN A 374 -5.96 -15.27 17.00
C ASN A 374 -6.44 -13.84 16.74
N HIS A 375 -5.70 -13.06 15.94
CA HIS A 375 -6.07 -11.71 15.54
C HIS A 375 -7.15 -11.68 14.45
N VAL A 376 -6.98 -12.46 13.38
CA VAL A 376 -7.79 -12.34 12.15
C VAL A 376 -9.02 -13.25 12.15
N LEU A 377 -8.90 -14.47 12.68
CA LEU A 377 -9.93 -15.49 12.57
C LEU A 377 -11.25 -15.11 13.27
N PRO A 378 -11.26 -14.51 14.48
CA PRO A 378 -12.50 -14.08 15.13
C PRO A 378 -13.27 -13.03 14.32
N LEU A 379 -12.55 -12.09 13.69
CA LEU A 379 -13.13 -11.02 12.88
C LEU A 379 -13.74 -11.58 11.59
N LEU A 380 -13.04 -12.45 10.89
CA LEU A 380 -13.46 -12.96 9.58
C LEU A 380 -14.46 -14.12 9.65
N SER A 381 -14.54 -14.81 10.79
CA SER A 381 -15.54 -15.85 11.02
C SER A 381 -16.93 -15.28 11.32
N ASP A 382 -17.01 -14.03 11.81
CA ASP A 382 -18.27 -13.33 12.02
C ASP A 382 -18.77 -12.68 10.72
N MET A 383 -19.89 -13.20 10.19
CA MET A 383 -20.50 -12.66 8.97
C MET A 383 -21.09 -11.27 9.17
N ASN A 384 -21.47 -10.88 10.39
CA ASN A 384 -21.93 -9.51 10.64
C ASN A 384 -20.78 -8.53 10.43
N TYR A 385 -19.61 -8.85 10.98
CA TYR A 385 -18.40 -8.05 10.80
C TYR A 385 -17.98 -7.95 9.33
N VAL A 386 -18.04 -9.06 8.58
CA VAL A 386 -17.78 -9.04 7.13
C VAL A 386 -18.78 -8.16 6.38
N GLU A 387 -20.07 -8.21 6.72
CA GLU A 387 -21.08 -7.34 6.12
C GLU A 387 -20.88 -5.87 6.51
N GLU A 388 -20.40 -5.55 7.71
CA GLU A 388 -20.01 -4.19 8.08
C GLU A 388 -18.88 -3.66 7.19
N ILE A 389 -17.82 -4.44 6.95
CA ILE A 389 -16.76 -4.05 6.00
C ILE A 389 -17.36 -3.80 4.61
N CYS A 390 -18.23 -4.69 4.13
CA CYS A 390 -18.89 -4.53 2.83
C CYS A 390 -19.75 -3.26 2.77
N ASN A 391 -20.47 -2.93 3.85
CA ASN A 391 -21.28 -1.71 3.94
C ASN A 391 -20.40 -0.46 3.92
N ASP A 392 -19.29 -0.45 4.64
CA ASP A 392 -18.35 0.69 4.62
C ASP A 392 -17.69 0.87 3.25
N LEU A 393 -17.34 -0.24 2.58
CA LEU A 393 -16.89 -0.22 1.18
C LEU A 393 -17.98 0.28 0.24
N TYR A 394 -19.26 -0.05 0.47
CA TYR A 394 -20.38 0.47 -0.31
C TYR A 394 -20.46 1.99 -0.18
N TYR A 395 -20.40 2.53 1.04
CA TYR A 395 -20.43 3.97 1.29
C TYR A 395 -19.24 4.70 0.66
N LEU A 396 -18.07 4.06 0.60
CA LEU A 396 -16.90 4.58 -0.09
C LEU A 396 -17.08 4.56 -1.62
N PHE A 397 -17.48 3.43 -2.18
CA PHE A 397 -17.49 3.22 -3.64
C PHE A 397 -18.64 3.97 -4.31
N GLN A 398 -19.78 4.14 -3.63
CA GLN A 398 -20.92 4.91 -4.16
C GLN A 398 -20.64 6.41 -4.36
N GLN A 399 -19.53 6.91 -3.81
CA GLN A 399 -19.10 8.30 -4.05
C GLN A 399 -18.67 8.53 -5.50
N ASP A 400 -18.34 7.46 -6.23
CA ASP A 400 -18.00 7.56 -7.63
C ASP A 400 -19.23 7.80 -8.52
N LYS A 401 -19.11 8.72 -9.47
CA LYS A 401 -20.19 9.03 -10.42
C LYS A 401 -20.52 7.84 -11.34
N GLY A 402 -19.56 6.94 -11.56
CA GLY A 402 -19.73 5.73 -12.37
C GLY A 402 -20.07 4.49 -11.55
N PHE A 403 -20.49 4.66 -10.28
CA PHE A 403 -20.83 3.53 -9.43
C PHE A 403 -21.98 2.70 -10.00
N ASP A 404 -21.75 1.41 -10.14
CA ASP A 404 -22.75 0.42 -10.50
C ASP A 404 -22.92 -0.57 -9.35
N ARG A 405 -24.12 -0.58 -8.76
CA ARG A 405 -24.45 -1.42 -7.61
C ARG A 405 -24.32 -2.92 -7.91
N ARG A 406 -24.66 -3.36 -9.13
CA ARG A 406 -24.56 -4.78 -9.50
C ARG A 406 -23.10 -5.21 -9.62
N LEU A 407 -22.25 -4.36 -10.21
CA LEU A 407 -20.81 -4.62 -10.25
C LEU A 407 -20.18 -4.61 -8.85
N PHE A 408 -20.61 -3.68 -8.00
CA PHE A 408 -20.17 -3.66 -6.60
C PHE A 408 -20.51 -4.95 -5.84
N GLU A 409 -21.75 -5.44 -5.96
CA GLU A 409 -22.13 -6.72 -5.32
C GLU A 409 -21.28 -7.89 -5.85
N ARG A 410 -20.87 -7.87 -7.13
CA ARG A 410 -19.92 -8.86 -7.67
C ARG A 410 -18.52 -8.73 -7.08
N GLN A 411 -18.02 -7.51 -6.84
CA GLN A 411 -16.75 -7.29 -6.12
C GLN A 411 -16.83 -7.87 -4.71
N MET A 412 -17.91 -7.58 -3.97
CA MET A 412 -18.10 -8.11 -2.62
C MET A 412 -18.29 -9.63 -2.63
N SER A 413 -18.87 -10.19 -3.68
CA SER A 413 -19.01 -11.63 -3.84
C SER A 413 -17.66 -12.34 -3.99
N VAL A 414 -16.71 -11.74 -4.72
CA VAL A 414 -15.32 -12.21 -4.79
C VAL A 414 -14.64 -12.06 -3.43
N MET A 415 -14.74 -10.89 -2.78
CA MET A 415 -14.14 -10.64 -1.47
C MET A 415 -14.64 -11.63 -0.41
N ARG A 416 -15.94 -11.93 -0.35
CA ARG A 416 -16.50 -12.95 0.56
C ARG A 416 -15.95 -14.35 0.27
N GLY A 417 -15.74 -14.69 -1.00
CA GLY A 417 -15.08 -15.96 -1.38
C GLY A 417 -13.62 -16.02 -0.94
N GLN A 418 -12.89 -14.91 -1.04
CA GLN A 418 -11.53 -14.81 -0.50
C GLN A 418 -11.53 -14.95 1.03
N ILE A 419 -12.45 -14.29 1.73
CA ILE A 419 -12.59 -14.40 3.19
C ILE A 419 -12.89 -15.85 3.58
N LEU A 420 -13.78 -16.54 2.86
CA LEU A 420 -14.10 -17.95 3.13
C LEU A 420 -12.85 -18.84 3.04
N ASN A 421 -12.07 -18.72 1.96
CA ASN A 421 -10.84 -19.49 1.78
C ASN A 421 -9.78 -19.16 2.85
N LEU A 422 -9.60 -17.88 3.16
CA LEU A 422 -8.66 -17.44 4.20
C LEU A 422 -9.04 -17.97 5.57
N THR A 423 -10.31 -17.86 5.96
CA THR A 423 -10.83 -18.41 7.22
C THR A 423 -10.57 -19.92 7.32
N GLN A 424 -10.78 -20.67 6.23
CA GLN A 424 -10.49 -22.11 6.22
C GLN A 424 -8.99 -22.39 6.30
N ALA A 425 -8.15 -21.66 5.57
CA ALA A 425 -6.71 -21.81 5.62
C ALA A 425 -6.13 -21.53 7.02
N LEU A 426 -6.63 -20.51 7.70
CA LEU A 426 -6.24 -20.19 9.07
C LEU A 426 -6.64 -21.31 10.05
N LYS A 427 -7.86 -21.85 9.94
CA LYS A 427 -8.31 -23.00 10.75
C LYS A 427 -7.46 -24.24 10.54
N ASP A 428 -7.10 -24.53 9.29
CA ASP A 428 -6.31 -25.70 8.91
C ASP A 428 -4.80 -25.53 9.18
N GLY A 429 -4.35 -24.36 9.64
CA GLY A 429 -2.92 -24.09 9.83
C GLY A 429 -2.11 -24.10 8.52
N LYS A 430 -2.71 -23.67 7.41
CA LYS A 430 -2.03 -23.58 6.10
C LYS A 430 -1.03 -22.43 6.07
N SER A 431 -0.09 -22.49 5.13
CA SER A 431 0.80 -21.39 4.78
C SER A 431 0.20 -20.49 3.69
N PRO A 432 0.72 -19.26 3.50
CA PRO A 432 0.31 -18.38 2.41
C PRO A 432 0.37 -19.03 1.02
N VAL A 433 1.39 -19.87 0.74
CA VAL A 433 1.49 -20.56 -0.55
C VAL A 433 0.38 -21.62 -0.72
N GLN A 434 -0.02 -22.30 0.35
CA GLN A 434 -1.13 -23.25 0.31
C GLN A 434 -2.48 -22.53 0.17
N LEU A 435 -2.64 -21.36 0.78
CA LEU A 435 -3.84 -20.52 0.63
C LEU A 435 -4.07 -20.09 -0.84
N VAL A 436 -3.02 -19.68 -1.55
CA VAL A 436 -3.16 -19.25 -2.96
C VAL A 436 -3.41 -20.40 -3.92
N GLN A 437 -3.11 -21.64 -3.51
CA GLN A 437 -3.43 -22.86 -4.25
C GLN A 437 -4.89 -23.32 -4.07
N MET A 438 -5.61 -22.74 -3.09
CA MET A 438 -7.01 -23.09 -2.87
C MET A 438 -7.87 -22.67 -4.08
N PRO A 439 -8.86 -23.48 -4.48
CA PRO A 439 -9.76 -23.15 -5.57
C PRO A 439 -10.45 -21.80 -5.36
N ALA A 440 -10.58 -21.02 -6.43
CA ALA A 440 -11.24 -19.73 -6.37
C ALA A 440 -12.76 -19.89 -6.13
N VAL A 441 -13.25 -19.27 -5.05
CA VAL A 441 -14.65 -19.28 -4.66
C VAL A 441 -15.25 -17.88 -4.79
N VAL A 442 -16.53 -17.82 -5.12
CA VAL A 442 -17.35 -16.62 -5.09
C VAL A 442 -18.56 -16.92 -4.20
N VAL A 443 -18.94 -15.97 -3.34
CA VAL A 443 -20.07 -16.13 -2.40
C VAL A 443 -21.11 -15.06 -2.71
N GLU A 444 -22.22 -15.48 -3.31
CA GLU A 444 -23.31 -14.59 -3.72
C GLU A 444 -24.30 -14.40 -2.58
N ARG A 445 -24.75 -13.15 -2.38
CA ARG A 445 -25.81 -12.83 -1.43
C ARG A 445 -27.15 -12.82 -2.16
N SER A 446 -28.09 -13.63 -1.67
CA SER A 446 -29.48 -13.64 -2.15
C SER A 446 -30.42 -13.12 -1.04
N ARG A 447 -31.41 -12.32 -1.43
CA ARG A 447 -32.56 -11.99 -0.57
C ARG A 447 -33.68 -12.97 -0.95
N GLY A 448 -34.09 -13.81 0.00
CA GLY A 448 -35.29 -14.63 -0.17
C GLY A 448 -36.53 -13.75 -0.32
N GLN A 449 -37.48 -14.14 -1.17
CA GLN A 449 -38.67 -13.35 -1.53
C GLN A 449 -39.57 -12.95 -0.33
N ASN A 450 -39.36 -13.52 0.87
CA ASN A 450 -40.15 -13.23 2.07
C ASN A 450 -39.35 -13.22 3.39
N SER A 451 -38.04 -13.01 3.34
CA SER A 451 -37.15 -13.16 4.51
C SER A 451 -36.38 -11.86 4.81
N ARG A 452 -36.40 -11.40 6.08
CA ARG A 452 -35.48 -10.35 6.57
C ARG A 452 -34.02 -10.84 6.65
N PHE A 453 -33.78 -12.14 6.48
CA PHE A 453 -32.47 -12.78 6.55
C PHE A 453 -31.90 -13.01 5.15
N PHE A 454 -30.60 -12.72 4.99
CA PHE A 454 -29.85 -12.98 3.77
C PHE A 454 -29.44 -14.46 3.70
N SER A 455 -29.45 -15.03 2.50
CA SER A 455 -28.88 -16.35 2.23
C SER A 455 -27.62 -16.19 1.37
N PHE A 456 -26.58 -16.97 1.67
CA PHE A 456 -25.31 -16.96 0.94
C PHE A 456 -25.14 -18.25 0.16
N THR A 457 -24.82 -18.15 -1.13
CA THR A 457 -24.57 -19.30 -2.01
C THR A 457 -23.12 -19.30 -2.46
N GLN A 458 -22.44 -20.42 -2.22
CA GLN A 458 -21.06 -20.62 -2.66
C GLN A 458 -21.05 -21.16 -4.09
N ARG A 459 -20.16 -20.62 -4.94
CA ARG A 459 -19.90 -21.13 -6.29
C ARG A 459 -18.41 -21.21 -6.53
N PHE A 460 -17.95 -22.38 -6.99
CA PHE A 460 -16.57 -22.60 -7.42
C PHE A 460 -16.41 -22.17 -8.87
N GLN A 461 -15.33 -21.44 -9.18
CA GLN A 461 -14.98 -21.12 -10.55
C GLN A 461 -14.21 -22.30 -11.17
N ASN A 462 -14.94 -23.33 -11.61
CA ASN A 462 -14.36 -24.44 -12.37
C ASN A 462 -14.19 -24.04 -13.84
N LYS A 463 -13.04 -23.44 -14.15
CA LYS A 463 -12.48 -23.48 -15.51
C LYS A 463 -11.06 -24.01 -15.40
N SER A 464 -10.82 -25.20 -15.94
CA SER A 464 -9.49 -25.76 -16.05
C SER A 464 -8.56 -24.70 -16.69
N PRO A 465 -7.37 -24.46 -16.13
CA PRO A 465 -6.39 -23.65 -16.82
C PRO A 465 -6.06 -24.37 -18.14
N PHE A 466 -6.03 -23.64 -19.25
CA PHE A 466 -5.59 -24.19 -20.55
C PHE A 466 -4.14 -24.69 -20.50
N PHE A 467 -3.39 -24.33 -19.45
CA PHE A 467 -2.10 -24.92 -19.10
C PHE A 467 -2.11 -25.34 -17.63
N SER A 468 -2.16 -26.65 -17.37
CA SER A 468 -1.72 -27.23 -16.10
C SER A 468 -0.20 -27.21 -16.10
N TRP A 469 0.42 -26.49 -15.17
CA TRP A 469 1.85 -26.61 -14.93
C TRP A 469 2.10 -27.92 -14.17
N CYS A 470 2.77 -28.86 -14.84
CA CYS A 470 3.43 -30.01 -14.21
C CYS A 470 4.70 -29.58 -13.49
#